data_AF-K2AZ70-F1
#
_entry.id   AF-K2AZ70-F1
#
_cell.length_a   1.000
_cell.length_b   1.000
_cell.length_c   1.000
_cell.angle_alpha   90.00
_cell.angle_beta   90.00
_cell.angle_gamma   90.00
#
_symmetry.space_group_name_H-M   'P 1'
#
loop_
_entity.id
_entity.type
_entity.pdbx_description
1 polymer ?
#
loop_
_entity_poly.entity_id
_entity_poly.type
_entity_poly.pdbx_seq_one_letter_code
_entity_poly.pdbx_strand_id
1 'polypeptide(L)'
;LADSTEEELEHIFRTYGEERLSKEIAHAIKAYEQSINNTSDLVNIVLDVYRKKLKTDKEVPWVGGLHPATKVFQALRIAVNDEFGVIERALPQAIEILAPGGRLAVISFHSGEDRIVKHYFKSLDKNTVRIITKKPIIASDEEAKENTRARSAKLRVVEKI
;
A
#
# COMPACT_ATOMS: atom_id res chain seq x y z
N LEU A 1 0.22 2.68 17.18
CA LEU A 1 1.56 2.25 17.66
C LEU A 1 1.56 2.07 19.16
N ALA A 2 1.31 3.13 19.94
CA ALA A 2 1.23 3.03 21.41
C ALA A 2 0.14 2.05 21.87
N ASP A 3 -1.08 2.23 21.35
CA ASP A 3 -2.27 1.45 21.77
C ASP A 3 -2.43 0.11 21.03
N SER A 4 -1.61 -0.16 20.02
CA SER A 4 -1.67 -1.40 19.25
C SER A 4 -0.91 -2.52 19.97
N THR A 5 -1.40 -3.75 19.88
CA THR A 5 -0.68 -4.93 20.37
C THR A 5 0.49 -5.28 19.43
N GLU A 6 1.46 -6.07 19.92
CA GLU A 6 2.57 -6.56 19.07
C GLU A 6 2.05 -7.36 17.88
N GLU A 7 1.06 -8.24 18.11
CA GLU A 7 0.45 -9.09 17.09
C GLU A 7 -0.28 -8.28 16.00
N GLU A 8 -0.99 -7.22 16.41
CA GLU A 8 -1.63 -6.29 15.46
C GLU A 8 -0.59 -5.58 14.59
N LEU A 9 0.51 -5.10 15.18
CA LEU A 9 1.57 -4.45 14.43
C LEU A 9 2.26 -5.42 13.46
N GLU A 10 2.57 -6.64 13.91
CA GLU A 10 3.10 -7.69 13.06
C GLU A 10 2.17 -7.94 11.86
N HIS A 11 0.87 -8.07 12.13
CA HIS A 11 -0.14 -8.27 11.09
C HIS A 11 -0.16 -7.10 10.10
N ILE A 12 -0.18 -5.86 10.57
CA ILE A 12 -0.15 -4.65 9.72
C ILE A 12 1.08 -4.66 8.82
N PHE A 13 2.28 -4.84 9.37
CA PHE A 13 3.52 -4.78 8.60
C PHE A 13 3.64 -5.93 7.60
N ARG A 14 3.19 -7.13 7.98
CA ARG A 14 3.19 -8.30 7.10
C ARG A 14 2.18 -8.16 5.97
N THR A 15 0.93 -7.83 6.30
CA THR A 15 -0.19 -7.84 5.35
C THR A 15 -0.18 -6.62 4.45
N TYR A 16 0.03 -5.43 5.00
CA TYR A 16 -0.07 -4.18 4.23
C TYR A 16 1.29 -3.68 3.71
N GLY A 17 2.37 -3.97 4.42
CA GLY A 17 3.73 -3.57 4.03
C GLY A 17 4.51 -4.62 3.25
N GLU A 18 4.04 -5.88 3.22
CA GLU A 18 4.82 -7.02 2.71
C GLU A 18 6.26 -7.03 3.29
N GLU A 19 6.37 -6.70 4.58
CA GLU A 19 7.64 -6.62 5.31
C GLU A 19 8.02 -7.98 5.90
N ARG A 20 9.23 -8.45 5.54
CA ARG A 20 9.74 -9.77 5.92
C ARG A 20 10.18 -9.82 7.38
N LEU A 21 10.66 -8.70 7.91
CA LEU A 21 11.04 -8.55 9.33
C LEU A 21 9.88 -8.00 10.16
N SER A 22 8.64 -8.25 9.74
CA SER A 22 7.42 -7.70 10.37
C SER A 22 7.34 -8.02 11.85
N LYS A 23 7.67 -9.26 12.23
CA LYS A 23 7.70 -9.71 13.62
C LYS A 23 8.77 -8.99 14.43
N GLU A 24 10.01 -8.96 13.92
CA GLU A 24 11.12 -8.31 14.61
C GLU A 24 10.91 -6.80 14.75
N ILE A 25 10.30 -6.15 13.76
CA ILE A 25 9.97 -4.72 13.80
C ILE A 25 8.83 -4.45 14.79
N ALA A 26 7.77 -5.26 14.79
CA ALA A 26 6.69 -5.13 15.76
C ALA A 26 7.21 -5.28 17.20
N HIS A 27 8.02 -6.30 17.45
CA HIS A 27 8.67 -6.52 18.73
C HIS A 27 9.55 -5.32 19.13
N ALA A 28 10.41 -4.84 18.22
CA ALA A 28 11.29 -3.72 18.51
C ALA A 28 10.53 -2.42 18.82
N ILE A 29 9.39 -2.18 18.16
CA ILE A 29 8.51 -1.04 18.45
C ILE A 29 7.86 -1.17 19.82
N LYS A 30 7.39 -2.36 20.22
CA LYS A 30 6.74 -2.57 21.52
C LYS A 30 7.74 -2.62 22.68
N ALA A 31 8.94 -3.12 22.44
CA ALA A 31 10.04 -3.14 23.40
C ALA A 31 10.75 -1.78 23.54
N TYR A 32 10.39 -0.79 22.72
CA TYR A 32 10.97 0.55 22.81
C TYR A 32 10.45 1.24 24.07
N GLU A 33 11.33 1.40 25.07
CA GLU A 33 10.98 1.96 26.38
C GLU A 33 10.59 3.44 26.35
N GLN A 34 11.09 4.17 25.33
CA GLN A 34 10.80 5.58 25.13
C GLN A 34 9.54 5.76 24.27
N SER A 35 8.92 6.94 24.33
CA SER A 35 7.82 7.27 23.42
C SER A 35 8.35 7.55 22.01
N ILE A 36 7.70 6.99 20.98
CA ILE A 36 7.93 7.33 19.57
C ILE A 36 7.21 8.64 19.29
N ASN A 37 7.94 9.74 19.20
CA ASN A 37 7.36 11.08 19.09
C ASN A 37 7.40 11.62 17.65
N ASN A 38 8.38 11.19 16.86
CA ASN A 38 8.57 11.65 15.50
C ASN A 38 8.87 10.48 14.54
N THR A 39 8.87 10.77 13.24
CA THR A 39 9.09 9.76 12.21
C THR A 39 10.52 9.20 12.22
N SER A 40 11.51 10.00 12.61
CA SER A 40 12.91 9.57 12.72
C SER A 40 13.11 8.50 13.80
N ASP A 41 12.38 8.59 14.91
CA ASP A 41 12.41 7.57 15.98
C ASP A 41 12.02 6.20 15.40
N LEU A 42 10.91 6.14 14.67
CA LEU A 42 10.45 4.91 14.01
C LEU A 42 11.42 4.43 12.94
N VAL A 43 11.99 5.35 12.15
CA VAL A 43 13.01 5.01 11.15
C VAL A 43 14.21 4.34 11.82
N ASN A 44 14.70 4.89 12.93
CA ASN A 44 15.86 4.36 13.65
C ASN A 44 15.59 2.96 14.20
N ILE A 45 14.41 2.73 14.81
CA ILE A 45 14.01 1.40 15.28
C ILE A 45 14.03 0.38 14.14
N VAL A 46 13.45 0.73 12.98
CA VAL A 46 13.45 -0.16 11.81
C VAL A 46 14.87 -0.42 11.32
N LEU A 47 15.70 0.61 11.19
CA LEU A 47 17.10 0.46 10.75
C LEU A 47 17.90 -0.42 11.72
N ASP A 48 17.69 -0.31 13.02
CA ASP A 48 18.36 -1.15 14.02
C ASP A 48 17.98 -2.62 13.91
N VAL A 49 16.72 -2.92 13.61
CA VAL A 49 16.29 -4.30 13.30
C VAL A 49 17.03 -4.84 12.08
N TYR A 50 17.14 -4.03 11.01
CA TYR A 50 17.88 -4.41 9.81
C TYR A 50 19.39 -4.58 10.08
N ARG A 51 20.02 -3.68 10.86
CA ARG A 51 21.43 -3.79 11.27
C ARG A 51 21.70 -5.09 12.03
N LYS A 52 20.86 -5.42 13.01
CA LYS A 52 20.94 -6.68 13.77
C LYS A 52 20.80 -7.90 12.84
N LYS A 53 19.87 -7.86 11.89
CA LYS A 53 19.68 -8.94 10.91
C LYS A 53 20.89 -9.14 10.01
N LEU A 54 21.48 -8.03 9.54
CA LEU A 54 22.66 -8.01 8.66
C LEU A 54 23.99 -8.18 9.41
N LYS A 55 23.96 -8.17 10.75
CA LYS A 55 25.15 -8.23 11.62
C LYS A 55 26.18 -7.17 11.25
N THR A 56 25.72 -5.93 11.09
CA THR A 56 26.59 -4.81 10.70
C THR A 56 26.22 -3.53 11.43
N ASP A 57 27.24 -2.75 11.78
CA ASP A 57 27.09 -1.40 12.34
C ASP A 57 27.14 -0.31 11.25
N LYS A 58 27.33 -0.72 9.98
CA LYS A 58 27.36 0.18 8.83
C LYS A 58 25.96 0.64 8.45
N GLU A 59 25.90 1.62 7.55
CA GLU A 59 24.66 2.09 6.96
C GLU A 59 23.90 0.93 6.27
N VAL A 60 22.59 0.85 6.51
CA VAL A 60 21.75 -0.20 5.94
C VAL A 60 21.53 0.10 4.46
N PRO A 61 21.89 -0.80 3.54
CA PRO A 61 21.70 -0.56 2.11
C PRO A 61 20.20 -0.54 1.77
N TRP A 62 19.86 0.20 0.71
CA TRP A 62 18.50 0.23 0.19
C TRP A 62 18.14 -1.13 -0.40
N VAL A 63 17.07 -1.74 0.12
CA VAL A 63 16.65 -3.08 -0.29
C VAL A 63 15.81 -2.95 -1.55
N GLY A 64 16.36 -3.38 -2.70
CA GLY A 64 15.69 -3.25 -3.99
C GLY A 64 15.45 -1.80 -4.42
N GLY A 65 16.31 -0.87 -3.99
CA GLY A 65 16.19 0.56 -4.31
C GLY A 65 15.15 1.30 -3.47
N LEU A 66 14.70 0.73 -2.35
CA LEU A 66 13.82 1.39 -1.38
C LEU A 66 14.50 1.50 -0.02
N HIS A 67 14.25 2.61 0.66
CA HIS A 67 14.62 2.77 2.05
C HIS A 67 13.91 1.71 2.93
N PRO A 68 14.59 1.03 3.88
CA PRO A 68 14.01 -0.06 4.66
C PRO A 68 12.70 0.30 5.38
N ALA A 69 12.59 1.52 5.88
CA ALA A 69 11.38 2.00 6.57
C ALA A 69 10.17 2.23 5.64
N THR A 70 10.35 2.35 4.32
CA THR A 70 9.25 2.72 3.39
C THR A 70 8.05 1.78 3.49
N LYS A 71 8.30 0.47 3.62
CA LYS A 71 7.23 -0.54 3.76
C LYS A 71 6.46 -0.42 5.07
N VAL A 72 7.15 -0.12 6.16
CA VAL A 72 6.55 0.10 7.49
C VAL A 72 5.64 1.32 7.47
N PHE A 73 6.12 2.44 6.93
CA PHE A 73 5.29 3.65 6.79
C PHE A 73 4.09 3.44 5.86
N GLN A 74 4.28 2.72 4.75
CA GLN A 74 3.18 2.36 3.87
C GLN A 74 2.12 1.52 4.59
N ALA A 75 2.54 0.51 5.36
CA ALA A 75 1.63 -0.34 6.12
C ALA A 75 0.83 0.45 7.16
N LEU A 76 1.49 1.34 7.90
CA LEU A 76 0.82 2.21 8.87
C LEU A 76 -0.16 3.15 8.20
N ARG A 77 0.21 3.74 7.06
CA ARG A 77 -0.68 4.63 6.29
C ARG A 77 -1.96 3.89 5.87
N ILE A 78 -1.82 2.67 5.35
CA ILE A 78 -2.96 1.82 4.95
C ILE A 78 -3.84 1.49 6.15
N ALA A 79 -3.24 1.04 7.26
CA ALA A 79 -3.96 0.61 8.46
C ALA A 79 -4.71 1.77 9.14
N VAL A 80 -4.04 2.92 9.32
CA VAL A 80 -4.61 4.08 10.02
C VAL A 80 -5.79 4.67 9.26
N ASN A 81 -5.74 4.69 7.94
CA ASN A 81 -6.78 5.29 7.10
C ASN A 81 -7.81 4.28 6.58
N ASP A 82 -7.73 3.01 6.98
CA ASP A 82 -8.56 1.91 6.44
C ASP A 82 -8.63 1.93 4.91
N GLU A 83 -7.49 2.19 4.23
CA GLU A 83 -7.51 2.53 2.81
C GLU A 83 -8.12 1.42 1.95
N PHE A 84 -7.83 0.16 2.29
CA PHE A 84 -8.38 -1.00 1.59
C PHE A 84 -9.88 -1.15 1.86
N GLY A 85 -10.32 -1.03 3.10
CA GLY A 85 -11.74 -1.09 3.43
C GLY A 85 -12.54 0.01 2.75
N VAL A 86 -11.98 1.22 2.66
CA VAL A 86 -12.59 2.34 1.93
C VAL A 86 -12.75 2.00 0.45
N ILE A 87 -11.72 1.46 -0.21
CA ILE A 87 -11.80 1.07 -1.63
C ILE A 87 -12.86 -0.03 -1.81
N GLU A 88 -12.86 -1.06 -0.97
CA GLU A 88 -13.80 -2.19 -1.05
C GLU A 88 -15.26 -1.74 -0.88
N ARG A 89 -15.53 -0.75 -0.02
CA ARG A 89 -16.87 -0.19 0.18
C ARG A 89 -17.27 0.81 -0.92
N ALA A 90 -16.31 1.58 -1.44
CA ALA A 90 -16.59 2.64 -2.42
C ALA A 90 -16.84 2.09 -3.83
N LEU A 91 -16.12 1.04 -4.25
CA LEU A 91 -16.23 0.51 -5.61
C LEU A 91 -17.67 0.03 -5.97
N PRO A 92 -18.38 -0.73 -5.12
CA PRO A 92 -19.79 -1.10 -5.36
C PRO A 92 -20.70 0.10 -5.55
N GLN A 93 -20.62 1.07 -4.63
CA GLN A 93 -21.43 2.28 -4.69
C GLN A 93 -21.15 3.08 -5.96
N ALA A 94 -19.88 3.19 -6.36
CA ALA A 94 -19.49 3.90 -7.58
C ALA A 94 -20.06 3.26 -8.85
N ILE A 95 -20.14 1.92 -8.93
CA ILE A 95 -20.77 1.23 -10.07
C ILE A 95 -22.30 1.38 -10.05
N GLU A 96 -22.90 1.33 -8.87
CA GLU A 96 -24.35 1.43 -8.70
C GLU A 96 -24.88 2.77 -9.22
N ILE A 97 -24.22 3.88 -8.89
CA ILE A 97 -24.67 5.23 -9.26
C ILE A 97 -24.44 5.59 -10.74
N LEU A 98 -23.62 4.82 -11.46
CA LEU A 98 -23.36 5.11 -12.88
C LEU A 98 -24.64 4.92 -13.71
N ALA A 99 -24.86 5.81 -14.67
CA ALA A 99 -25.84 5.58 -15.73
C ALA A 99 -25.31 4.52 -16.72
N PRO A 100 -26.18 3.83 -17.48
CA PRO A 100 -25.76 3.04 -18.63
C PRO A 100 -24.87 3.86 -19.58
N GLY A 101 -23.76 3.28 -20.03
CA GLY A 101 -22.70 3.96 -20.78
C GLY A 101 -21.73 4.80 -19.93
N GLY A 102 -22.01 4.99 -18.64
CA GLY A 102 -21.15 5.71 -17.70
C GLY A 102 -19.87 4.94 -17.38
N ARG A 103 -18.77 5.66 -17.11
CA ARG A 103 -17.44 5.07 -16.85
C ARG A 103 -16.95 5.34 -15.45
N LEU A 104 -16.37 4.31 -14.83
CA LEU A 104 -15.61 4.42 -13.59
C LEU A 104 -14.12 4.26 -13.91
N ALA A 105 -13.34 5.30 -13.60
CA ALA A 105 -11.89 5.31 -13.70
C ALA A 105 -11.30 5.31 -12.29
N VAL A 106 -10.40 4.36 -12.00
CA VAL A 106 -9.75 4.21 -10.70
C VAL A 106 -8.24 4.22 -10.88
N ILE A 107 -7.57 5.14 -10.19
CA ILE A 107 -6.10 5.23 -10.13
C ILE A 107 -5.64 4.68 -8.79
N SER A 108 -4.71 3.74 -8.83
CA SER A 108 -4.07 3.12 -7.66
C SER A 108 -2.57 3.37 -7.70
N PHE A 109 -1.93 3.52 -6.54
CA PHE A 109 -0.51 3.85 -6.45
C PHE A 109 0.35 2.71 -5.92
N HIS A 110 -0.25 1.62 -5.45
CA HIS A 110 0.47 0.43 -5.04
C HIS A 110 -0.24 -0.87 -5.40
N SER A 111 0.50 -1.98 -5.28
CA SER A 111 0.07 -3.32 -5.71
C SER A 111 -1.19 -3.83 -4.99
N GLY A 112 -1.36 -3.48 -3.71
CA GLY A 112 -2.53 -3.85 -2.90
C GLY A 112 -3.83 -3.26 -3.44
N GLU A 113 -3.87 -1.95 -3.63
CA GLU A 113 -5.02 -1.24 -4.21
C GLU A 113 -5.35 -1.75 -5.62
N ASP A 114 -4.35 -1.82 -6.51
CA ASP A 114 -4.51 -2.31 -7.89
C ASP A 114 -5.09 -3.73 -7.92
N ARG A 115 -4.68 -4.57 -6.96
CA ARG A 115 -5.20 -5.92 -6.81
C ARG A 115 -6.68 -5.88 -6.44
N ILE A 116 -7.08 -5.14 -5.41
CA ILE A 116 -8.48 -5.01 -4.99
C ILE A 116 -9.36 -4.56 -6.16
N VAL A 117 -8.98 -3.47 -6.84
CA VAL A 117 -9.71 -2.91 -7.99
C VAL A 117 -9.82 -3.94 -9.11
N LYS A 118 -8.71 -4.61 -9.47
CA LYS A 118 -8.68 -5.63 -10.52
C LYS A 118 -9.60 -6.81 -10.20
N HIS A 119 -9.56 -7.30 -8.96
CA HIS A 119 -10.38 -8.44 -8.55
C HIS A 119 -11.85 -8.08 -8.52
N TYR A 120 -12.19 -6.92 -7.98
CA TYR A 120 -13.56 -6.41 -7.98
C TYR A 120 -14.11 -6.24 -9.41
N PHE A 121 -13.38 -5.57 -10.31
CA PHE A 121 -13.82 -5.43 -11.71
C PHE A 121 -13.99 -6.77 -12.43
N LYS A 122 -13.20 -7.79 -12.07
CA LYS A 122 -13.33 -9.13 -12.64
C LYS A 122 -14.48 -9.93 -12.05
N SER A 123 -14.94 -9.62 -10.83
CA SER A 123 -16.07 -10.31 -10.21
C SER A 123 -17.43 -9.79 -10.68
N LEU A 124 -17.47 -8.63 -11.34
CA LEU A 124 -18.71 -8.07 -11.90
C LEU A 124 -19.21 -8.88 -13.09
N ASP A 125 -20.53 -8.96 -13.24
CA ASP A 125 -21.16 -9.59 -14.40
C ASP A 125 -20.81 -8.79 -15.67
N LYS A 126 -20.36 -9.52 -16.70
CA LYS A 126 -20.04 -8.97 -18.02
C LYS A 126 -21.25 -8.37 -18.74
N ASN A 127 -22.46 -8.73 -18.33
CA ASN A 127 -23.70 -8.12 -18.83
C ASN A 127 -24.05 -6.81 -18.11
N THR A 128 -23.45 -6.53 -16.95
CA THR A 128 -23.65 -5.28 -16.20
C THR A 128 -22.51 -4.29 -16.47
N VAL A 129 -21.29 -4.79 -16.63
CA VAL A 129 -20.09 -3.96 -16.76
C VAL A 129 -19.15 -4.52 -17.82
N ARG A 130 -18.64 -3.61 -18.67
CA ARG A 130 -17.60 -3.87 -19.66
C ARG A 130 -16.25 -3.35 -19.17
N ILE A 131 -15.27 -4.25 -19.07
CA ILE A 131 -13.88 -3.86 -18.75
C ILE A 131 -13.25 -3.19 -19.98
N ILE A 132 -12.91 -1.91 -19.85
CA ILE A 132 -12.27 -1.12 -20.92
C ILE A 132 -10.76 -1.37 -20.95
N THR A 133 -10.12 -1.37 -19.79
CA THR A 133 -8.66 -1.58 -19.67
C THR A 133 -8.35 -2.97 -19.12
N LYS A 134 -8.02 -3.94 -19.99
CA LYS A 134 -7.63 -5.30 -19.56
C LYS A 134 -6.32 -5.32 -18.76
N LYS A 135 -5.36 -4.49 -19.18
CA LYS A 135 -4.12 -4.17 -18.45
C LYS A 135 -4.24 -2.75 -17.89
N PRO A 136 -3.66 -2.46 -16.71
CA PRO A 136 -3.69 -1.10 -16.19
C PRO A 136 -2.91 -0.16 -17.14
N ILE A 137 -3.42 1.05 -17.30
CA ILE A 137 -2.68 2.13 -17.96
C ILE A 137 -1.69 2.68 -16.93
N ILE A 138 -0.43 2.85 -17.33
CA ILE A 138 0.65 3.38 -16.49
C ILE A 138 1.17 4.69 -17.08
N ALA A 139 1.81 5.50 -16.24
CA ALA A 139 2.48 6.73 -16.67
C ALA A 139 3.56 6.42 -17.72
N SER A 140 3.80 7.36 -18.64
CA SER A 140 4.94 7.28 -19.55
C SER A 140 6.26 7.55 -18.84
N ASP A 141 7.38 7.25 -19.48
CA ASP A 141 8.71 7.53 -18.92
C ASP A 141 8.95 9.04 -18.74
N GLU A 142 8.39 9.88 -19.61
CA GLU A 142 8.42 11.34 -19.50
C GLU A 142 7.61 11.81 -18.29
N GLU A 143 6.37 11.36 -18.15
CA GLU A 143 5.51 11.73 -17.02
C GLU A 143 6.11 11.28 -15.68
N ALA A 144 6.69 10.07 -15.62
CA ALA A 144 7.32 9.58 -14.40
C ALA A 144 8.57 10.38 -14.00
N LYS A 145 9.26 11.02 -14.96
CA LYS A 145 10.40 11.92 -14.69
C LYS A 145 9.93 13.28 -14.19
N GLU A 146 8.91 13.86 -14.82
CA GLU A 146 8.36 15.17 -14.43
C GLU A 146 7.55 15.10 -13.13
N ASN A 147 6.85 13.99 -12.90
CA ASN A 147 6.03 13.73 -11.74
C ASN A 147 6.37 12.36 -11.13
N THR A 148 7.32 12.35 -10.19
CA THR A 148 7.75 11.12 -9.51
C THR A 148 6.60 10.37 -8.82
N ARG A 149 5.51 11.07 -8.43
CA ARG A 149 4.33 10.43 -7.82
C ARG A 149 3.51 9.61 -8.83
N ALA A 150 3.59 9.92 -10.12
CA ALA A 150 2.91 9.18 -11.18
C ALA A 150 3.60 7.85 -11.52
N ARG A 151 4.87 7.67 -11.16
CA ARG A 151 5.68 6.49 -11.47
C ARG A 151 5.01 5.16 -11.07
N SER A 152 4.28 5.14 -9.96
CA SER A 152 3.61 3.93 -9.47
C SER A 152 2.10 3.89 -9.79
N ALA A 153 1.58 4.89 -10.49
CA ALA A 153 0.17 5.01 -10.80
C ALA A 153 -0.27 3.94 -11.81
N LYS A 154 -1.42 3.33 -11.51
CA LYS A 154 -2.09 2.34 -12.35
C LYS A 154 -3.56 2.70 -12.47
N LEU A 155 -3.96 3.06 -13.68
CA LEU A 155 -5.33 3.40 -14.04
C LEU A 155 -6.07 2.18 -14.58
N ARG A 156 -7.25 1.90 -14.04
CA ARG A 156 -8.21 0.93 -14.57
C ARG A 156 -9.55 1.58 -14.84
N VAL A 157 -10.18 1.20 -15.94
CA VAL A 157 -11.47 1.75 -16.38
C VAL A 157 -12.45 0.62 -16.71
N VAL A 158 -13.67 0.80 -16.23
CA VAL A 158 -14.84 0.00 -16.60
C VAL A 158 -15.98 0.91 -17.04
N GLU A 159 -16.88 0.37 -17.84
CA GLU A 159 -18.09 1.06 -18.32
C GLU A 159 -19.32 0.24 -17.94
N LYS A 160 -20.35 0.89 -17.40
CA LYS A 160 -21.64 0.25 -17.12
C LYS A 160 -22.40 0.07 -18.42
N ILE A 161 -22.99 -1.11 -18.60
CA ILE A 161 -23.79 -1.46 -19.78
C ILE A 161 -25.23 -0.99 -19.58
#